data_AF-A0A520I6J1-F1
#
_entry.id   AF-A0A520I6J1-F1
#
_cell.length_a   1.000
_cell.length_b   1.000
_cell.length_c   1.000
_cell.angle_alpha   90.00
_cell.angle_beta   90.00
_cell.angle_gamma   90.00
#
_symmetry.space_group_name_H-M   'P 1'
#
loop_
_entity.id
_entity.type
_entity.pdbx_description
1 polymer ?
#
loop_
_entity_poly.entity_id
_entity_poly.type
_entity_poly.pdbx_seq_one_letter_code
_entity_poly.pdbx_strand_id
1 'polypeptide(L)'
;MDKITKTFVSGFTGTSFMTASSALMSLLPGENFKEPEHLATMTGRLAPFLSKRAQVLAGWGAHYSMGFLFAAVYVELWETRKIEHSIKNGLI
;
A
#
# COMPACT_ATOMS: atom_id res chain seq x y z
N MET A 1 -8.44 9.10 -18.52
CA MET A 1 -8.89 8.98 -17.12
C MET A 1 -8.53 10.27 -16.41
N ASP A 2 -9.45 10.82 -15.63
CA ASP A 2 -9.17 11.96 -14.74
C ASP A 2 -8.23 11.53 -13.59
N LYS A 3 -7.73 12.53 -12.87
CA LYS A 3 -6.74 12.36 -11.78
C LYS A 3 -7.26 11.44 -10.66
N ILE A 4 -8.53 11.53 -10.29
CA ILE A 4 -9.11 10.75 -9.20
C ILE A 4 -9.18 9.28 -9.64
N THR A 5 -9.70 9.02 -10.82
CA THR A 5 -9.79 7.66 -11.36
C THR A 5 -8.40 7.03 -11.52
N LYS A 6 -7.39 7.79 -12.00
CA LYS A 6 -5.99 7.32 -12.07
C LYS A 6 -5.46 6.94 -10.69
N THR A 7 -5.63 7.82 -9.70
CA THR A 7 -5.17 7.58 -8.32
C THR A 7 -5.82 6.35 -7.72
N PHE A 8 -7.14 6.20 -7.89
CA PHE A 8 -7.87 5.07 -7.34
C PHE A 8 -7.44 3.76 -7.99
N VAL A 9 -7.38 3.70 -9.32
CA VAL A 9 -6.99 2.47 -10.04
C VAL A 9 -5.55 2.10 -9.68
N SER A 10 -4.60 3.04 -9.77
CA SER A 10 -3.20 2.78 -9.46
C SER A 10 -2.97 2.40 -8.00
N GLY A 11 -3.61 3.10 -7.06
CA GLY A 11 -3.51 2.78 -5.63
C GLY A 11 -4.08 1.40 -5.31
N PHE A 12 -5.24 1.06 -5.85
CA PHE A 12 -5.85 -0.25 -5.61
C PHE A 12 -5.04 -1.38 -6.24
N THR A 13 -4.67 -1.29 -7.53
CA THR A 13 -3.96 -2.36 -8.23
C THR A 13 -2.53 -2.51 -7.71
N GLY A 14 -1.82 -1.41 -7.49
CA GLY A 14 -0.46 -1.41 -6.96
C GLY A 14 -0.40 -2.01 -5.56
N THR A 15 -1.28 -1.57 -4.65
CA THR A 15 -1.34 -2.12 -3.29
C THR A 15 -1.72 -3.59 -3.29
N SER A 16 -2.67 -4.00 -4.14
CA SER A 16 -3.07 -5.41 -4.25
C SER A 16 -1.92 -6.29 -4.73
N PHE A 17 -1.19 -5.84 -5.76
CA PHE A 17 -0.05 -6.56 -6.30
C PHE A 17 1.09 -6.67 -5.27
N MET A 18 1.40 -5.57 -4.58
CA MET A 18 2.39 -5.54 -3.50
C MET A 18 2.00 -6.49 -2.36
N THR A 19 0.72 -6.49 -1.97
CA THR A 19 0.20 -7.38 -0.92
C THR A 19 0.30 -8.86 -1.33
N ALA A 20 -0.03 -9.19 -2.58
CA ALA A 20 0.10 -10.54 -3.09
C ALA A 20 1.57 -10.98 -3.17
N SER A 21 2.45 -10.09 -3.63
CA SER A 21 3.89 -10.32 -3.70
C SER A 21 4.49 -10.55 -2.30
N SER A 22 4.14 -9.70 -1.33
CA SER A 22 4.63 -9.81 0.04
C SER A 22 4.11 -11.08 0.75
N ALA A 23 2.87 -11.48 0.46
CA ALA A 23 2.34 -12.77 0.89
C ALA A 23 3.09 -13.96 0.27
N LEU A 24 3.43 -13.91 -1.03
CA LEU A 24 4.23 -14.94 -1.70
C LEU A 24 5.64 -15.04 -1.13
N MET A 25 6.30 -13.90 -0.90
CA MET A 25 7.63 -13.84 -0.31
C MET A 25 7.65 -14.38 1.13
N SER A 26 6.54 -14.26 1.86
CA SER A 26 6.38 -14.85 3.19
C SER A 26 6.28 -16.38 3.21
N LEU A 27 6.27 -17.04 2.05
CA LEU A 27 6.41 -18.50 1.96
C LEU A 27 7.88 -18.94 2.07
N LEU A 28 8.83 -18.01 1.91
CA LEU A 28 10.24 -18.30 2.12
C LEU A 28 10.51 -18.56 3.62
N PRO A 29 11.29 -19.59 3.97
CA PRO A 29 11.54 -19.93 5.36
C PRO A 29 12.17 -18.76 6.13
N GLY A 30 11.58 -18.43 7.28
CA GLY A 30 12.08 -17.38 8.18
C GLY A 30 11.59 -15.97 7.84
N GLU A 31 10.90 -15.78 6.72
CA GLU A 31 10.41 -14.48 6.29
C GLU A 31 8.94 -14.28 6.63
N ASN A 32 8.59 -13.06 7.06
CA ASN A 32 7.21 -12.65 7.24
C ASN A 32 7.05 -11.20 6.79
N PHE A 33 6.57 -11.02 5.56
CA PHE A 33 6.34 -9.72 4.93
C PHE A 33 4.86 -9.40 4.79
N LYS A 34 3.97 -10.04 5.56
CA LYS A 34 2.52 -9.79 5.47
C LYS A 34 2.18 -8.43 6.09
N GLU A 35 2.37 -7.37 5.32
CA GLU A 35 2.28 -5.97 5.77
C GLU A 35 0.99 -5.64 6.53
N PRO A 36 -0.22 -6.06 6.09
CA PRO A 36 -1.45 -5.76 6.82
C PRO A 36 -1.49 -6.41 8.22
N GLU A 37 -0.86 -7.58 8.39
CA GLU A 37 -0.80 -8.30 9.68
C GLU A 37 0.18 -7.64 10.63
N HIS A 38 1.32 -7.15 10.12
CA HIS A 38 2.26 -6.35 10.89
C HIS A 38 1.64 -5.03 11.34
N LEU A 39 0.93 -4.34 10.44
CA LEU A 39 0.21 -3.11 10.77
C LEU A 39 -0.92 -3.35 11.79
N ALA A 40 -1.62 -4.48 11.70
CA ALA A 40 -2.59 -4.88 12.72
C ALA A 40 -1.92 -5.12 14.08
N THR A 41 -0.75 -5.76 14.10
CA THR A 41 0.05 -5.97 15.32
C THR A 41 0.50 -4.64 15.92
N MET A 42 1.00 -3.72 15.10
CA MET A 42 1.37 -2.37 15.53
C MET A 42 0.17 -1.60 16.06
N THR A 43 -0.99 -1.72 15.40
CA THR A 43 -2.24 -1.10 15.87
C THR A 43 -2.64 -1.65 17.24
N GLY A 44 -2.54 -2.96 17.45
CA GLY A 44 -2.81 -3.57 18.75
C GLY A 44 -1.86 -3.10 19.85
N ARG A 45 -0.61 -2.76 19.52
CA ARG A 45 0.34 -2.16 20.46
C ARG A 45 0.01 -0.69 20.76
N LEU A 46 -0.37 0.07 19.74
CA LEU A 46 -0.69 1.50 19.85
C LEU A 46 -2.03 1.76 20.55
N ALA A 47 -3.04 0.96 20.23
CA ALA A 47 -4.41 1.08 20.70
C ALA A 47 -4.93 -0.28 21.22
N PRO A 48 -4.41 -0.77 22.36
CA PRO A 48 -4.72 -2.10 22.88
C PRO A 48 -6.19 -2.28 23.30
N PHE A 49 -6.92 -1.17 23.50
CA PHE A 49 -8.35 -1.17 23.82
C PHE A 49 -9.24 -1.53 22.62
N LEU A 50 -8.71 -1.53 21.39
CA LEU A 50 -9.45 -1.94 20.20
C LEU A 50 -9.64 -3.47 20.19
N SER A 51 -10.80 -3.92 19.70
CA SER A 51 -11.02 -5.35 19.45
C SER A 51 -10.05 -5.88 18.39
N LYS A 52 -9.73 -7.18 18.43
CA LYS A 52 -8.86 -7.82 17.44
C LYS A 52 -9.33 -7.57 16.00
N ARG A 53 -10.64 -7.61 15.75
CA ARG A 53 -11.22 -7.31 14.43
C ARG A 53 -10.98 -5.86 14.02
N ALA A 54 -11.12 -4.92 14.94
CA ALA A 54 -10.84 -3.50 14.68
C ALA A 54 -9.34 -3.28 14.39
N GLN A 55 -8.44 -3.94 15.12
CA GLN A 55 -6.98 -3.88 14.86
C GLN A 55 -6.64 -4.39 13.45
N VAL A 56 -7.23 -5.51 13.03
CA VAL A 56 -7.05 -6.06 11.68
C VAL A 56 -7.58 -5.10 10.61
N LEU A 57 -8.80 -4.59 10.79
CA LEU A 57 -9.39 -3.61 9.85
C LEU A 57 -8.55 -2.33 9.76
N ALA A 58 -8.02 -1.85 10.89
CA ALA A 58 -7.14 -0.70 10.92
C ALA A 58 -5.81 -0.97 10.22
N GLY A 59 -5.23 -2.17 10.38
CA GLY A 59 -4.02 -2.58 9.65
C GLY A 59 -4.22 -2.56 8.13
N TRP A 60 -5.32 -3.16 7.65
CA TRP A 60 -5.70 -3.11 6.23
C TRP A 60 -6.01 -1.69 5.75
N GLY A 61 -6.73 -0.92 6.57
CA GLY A 61 -7.05 0.48 6.27
C GLY A 61 -5.79 1.33 6.12
N ALA A 62 -4.84 1.19 7.03
CA ALA A 62 -3.55 1.87 6.96
C ALA A 62 -2.76 1.47 5.70
N HIS A 63 -2.74 0.17 5.39
CA HIS A 63 -2.05 -0.35 4.20
C HIS A 63 -2.55 0.26 2.90
N TYR A 64 -3.86 0.18 2.66
CA TYR A 64 -4.47 0.78 1.47
C TYR A 64 -4.40 2.30 1.48
N SER A 65 -4.52 2.95 2.65
CA SER A 65 -4.37 4.41 2.74
C SER A 65 -2.99 4.86 2.30
N MET A 66 -1.93 4.16 2.72
CA MET A 66 -0.56 4.45 2.27
C MET A 66 -0.41 4.23 0.76
N GLY A 67 -0.94 3.12 0.23
CA GLY A 67 -0.94 2.85 -1.20
C GLY A 67 -1.63 3.94 -2.03
N PHE A 68 -2.81 4.40 -1.60
CA PHE A 68 -3.51 5.52 -2.24
C PHE A 68 -2.76 6.84 -2.10
N LEU A 69 -2.13 7.09 -0.95
CA LEU A 69 -1.33 8.30 -0.74
C LEU A 69 -0.15 8.35 -1.72
N PHE A 70 0.62 7.26 -1.83
CA PHE A 70 1.71 7.17 -2.80
C PHE A 70 1.20 7.33 -4.23
N ALA A 71 0.11 6.63 -4.60
CA ALA A 71 -0.50 6.77 -5.92
C ALA A 71 -0.90 8.23 -6.21
N ALA A 72 -1.49 8.93 -5.24
CA ALA A 72 -1.89 10.34 -5.41
C ALA A 72 -0.69 11.25 -5.67
N VAL A 73 0.42 11.04 -4.93
CA VAL A 73 1.67 11.79 -5.12
C VAL A 73 2.26 11.52 -6.50
N TYR A 74 2.36 10.25 -6.92
CA TYR A 74 2.89 9.89 -8.23
C TYR A 74 2.04 10.45 -9.37
N VAL A 75 0.72 10.35 -9.27
CA VAL A 75 -0.19 10.93 -10.25
C VAL A 75 -0.02 12.45 -10.31
N GLU A 76 0.10 13.15 -9.17
CA GLU A 76 0.33 14.60 -9.17
C GLU A 76 1.65 14.98 -9.83
N LEU A 77 2.75 14.30 -9.49
CA LEU A 77 4.05 14.55 -10.09
C LEU A 77 4.03 14.31 -11.60
N TRP A 78 3.29 13.29 -12.04
CA TRP A 78 3.12 12.96 -13.45
C TRP A 78 2.32 14.02 -14.20
N GLU A 79 1.14 14.39 -13.70
CA GLU A 79 0.27 15.39 -14.36
C GLU A 79 0.94 16.76 -14.43
N THR A 80 1.77 17.09 -13.43
CA THR A 80 2.57 18.33 -13.40
C THR A 80 3.89 18.26 -14.17
N ARG A 81 4.17 17.14 -14.87
CA ARG A 81 5.39 16.89 -15.65
C ARG A 81 6.69 17.02 -14.84
N LYS A 82 6.62 16.83 -13.53
CA LYS A 82 7.80 16.75 -12.66
C LYS A 82 8.51 15.40 -12.78
N ILE A 83 7.79 14.39 -13.25
CA ILE A 83 8.33 13.08 -13.65
C ILE A 83 7.82 12.73 -15.05
N GLU A 84 8.65 12.06 -15.84
CA GLU A 84 8.28 11.61 -17.18
C GLU A 84 7.91 10.12 -17.20
N HIS A 85 7.04 9.72 -18.14
CA HIS A 85 6.77 8.33 -18.46
C HIS A 85 8.01 7.75 -19.16
N SER A 86 8.88 7.09 -18.41
CA SER A 86 9.96 6.33 -19.02
C SER A 86 10.20 5.04 -18.25
N ILE A 87 10.71 4.03 -18.95
CA ILE A 87 11.15 2.78 -18.32
C ILE A 87 12.18 3.08 -17.24
N LYS A 88 13.07 4.06 -17.49
CA LYS A 88 14.06 4.51 -16.51
C LYS A 88 13.41 4.99 -15.21
N ASN A 89 12.35 5.80 -15.29
CA ASN A 89 11.63 6.29 -14.11
C ASN A 89 10.75 5.23 -13.45
N GLY A 90 10.42 4.13 -14.15
CA GLY A 90 9.67 3.00 -13.57
C GLY A 90 10.55 1.93 -12.92
N LEU A 91 11.87 1.95 -13.17
CA LEU A 91 12.84 1.03 -12.56
C LEU A 91 13.49 1.59 -11.28
N ILE A 92 13.31 2.89 -11.02
CA ILE A 92 13.79 3.60 -9.82
C ILE A 92 12.59 3.80 -8.90
#